data_AF-A0A9P5Y8Q5-F1
#
_entry.id   AF-A0A9P5Y8Q5-F1
#
_cell.length_a   1.000
_cell.length_b   1.000
_cell.length_c   1.000
_cell.angle_alpha   90.00
_cell.angle_beta   90.00
_cell.angle_gamma   90.00
#
_symmetry.space_group_name_H-M   'P 1'
#
loop_
_entity.id
_entity.type
_entity.pdbx_description
1 polymer ?
#
loop_
_entity_poly.entity_id
_entity_poly.type
_entity_poly.pdbx_seq_one_letter_code
_entity_poly.pdbx_strand_id
1 'polypeptide(L)' 'LYLRGIIYHGDNHFTSRIISRKGQIWYHDGMLTKETCIEDGTLQDMSNEELKECQGKDLVLAVYSQI' A
#
# COMPACT_ATOMS: atom_id res chain seq x y z
N LEU A 1 4.74 -17.10 0.04
CA LEU A 1 3.96 -15.98 -0.52
C LEU A 1 4.47 -14.71 0.14
N TYR A 2 4.77 -13.68 -0.64
CA TYR A 2 5.27 -12.39 -0.18
C TYR A 2 4.23 -11.32 -0.47
N LEU A 3 3.96 -10.44 0.50
CA LEU A 3 3.07 -9.31 0.29
C LEU A 3 3.70 -8.36 -0.74
N ARG A 4 2.94 -8.02 -1.78
CA ARG A 4 3.38 -7.17 -2.91
C ARG A 4 2.50 -5.96 -3.13
N GLY A 5 1.28 -6.00 -2.62
CA GLY A 5 0.38 -4.88 -2.75
C GLY A 5 -0.66 -4.90 -1.66
N ILE A 6 -1.12 -3.71 -1.30
CA ILE A 6 -2.29 -3.51 -0.46
C ILE A 6 -3.18 -2.51 -1.19
N ILE A 7 -4.48 -2.80 -1.27
CA ILE A 7 -5.49 -1.86 -1.74
C ILE A 7 -6.31 -1.42 -0.53
N TYR A 8 -6.48 -0.11 -0.41
CA TYR A 8 -7.26 0.56 0.60
C TYR A 8 -8.51 1.18 -0.02
N HIS A 9 -9.60 1.25 0.74
CA HIS A 9 -10.83 1.90 0.34
C HIS A 9 -11.39 2.76 1.46
N GLY A 10 -11.82 3.97 1.11
CA GLY A 10 -12.52 4.90 1.99
C GLY A 10 -12.92 6.14 1.19
N ASP A 11 -14.00 6.81 1.60
CA ASP A 11 -14.54 8.00 0.92
C ASP A 11 -14.83 7.81 -0.58
N ASN A 12 -15.30 6.61 -0.97
CA ASN A 12 -15.53 6.21 -2.37
C ASN A 12 -14.29 6.32 -3.28
N HIS A 13 -13.09 6.21 -2.70
CA HIS A 13 -11.81 6.30 -3.40
C HIS A 13 -10.90 5.14 -3.02
N PHE A 14 -10.27 4.53 -4.02
CA PHE A 14 -9.29 3.47 -3.81
C PHE A 14 -7.88 4.02 -3.88
N THR A 15 -7.03 3.58 -2.97
CA THR A 15 -5.60 3.87 -2.98
C THR A 15 -4.82 2.60 -2.74
N SER A 16 -3.50 2.64 -2.95
CA SER A 16 -2.69 1.43 -2.86
C SER A 16 -1.31 1.70 -2.29
N ARG A 17 -0.74 0.64 -1.72
CA ARG A 17 0.69 0.52 -1.44
C ARG A 17 1.26 -0.61 -2.27
N ILE A 18 2.35 -0.34 -2.98
CA ILE A 18 3.13 -1.32 -3.75
C ILE A 18 4.38 -1.65 -2.95
N ILE A 19 4.74 -2.94 -2.87
CA ILE A 19 5.84 -3.41 -2.02
C ILE A 19 6.87 -4.15 -2.89
N SER A 20 8.13 -3.67 -2.90
CA SER A 20 9.20 -4.31 -3.66
C SER A 20 9.68 -5.60 -3.00
N ARG A 21 10.53 -6.32 -3.72
CA ARG A 21 11.28 -7.45 -3.18
C ARG A 21 12.10 -7.12 -1.93
N LYS A 22 12.56 -5.88 -1.82
CA LYS A 22 13.35 -5.41 -0.67
C LYS A 22 12.47 -4.89 0.48
N GLY A 23 11.15 -4.90 0.32
CA GLY A 23 10.22 -4.40 1.32
C GLY A 23 10.06 -2.88 1.32
N GLN A 24 10.59 -2.16 0.32
CA GLN A 24 10.26 -0.74 0.14
C GLN A 24 8.81 -0.61 -0.27
N ILE A 25 8.13 0.40 0.30
CA ILE A 25 6.72 0.67 0.10
C ILE A 25 6.58 1.96 -0.71
N TRP A 26 5.70 1.95 -1.71
CA TRP A 26 5.28 3.15 -2.42
C TRP A 26 3.77 3.31 -2.37
N TYR A 27 3.32 4.48 -1.94
CA TYR A 27 1.93 4.88 -1.93
C TYR A 27 1.49 5.42 -3.30
N HIS A 28 0.28 5.06 -3.71
CA HIS A 28 -0.34 5.52 -4.93
C HIS A 28 -1.83 5.81 -4.72
N ASP A 29 -2.20 7.08 -4.87
CA ASP A 29 -3.57 7.56 -4.73
C ASP A 29 -4.34 7.48 -6.07
N GLY A 30 -3.63 7.55 -7.20
CA GLY A 30 -4.21 7.56 -8.54
C GLY A 30 -4.85 8.88 -8.95
N MET A 31 -5.60 9.54 -8.05
CA MET A 31 -6.19 10.86 -8.30
C MET A 31 -5.18 11.99 -8.01
N LEU A 32 -4.57 11.96 -6.81
CA LEU A 32 -3.60 12.99 -6.41
C LEU A 32 -2.21 12.73 -6.99
N THR A 33 -1.75 11.48 -6.95
CA THR A 33 -0.39 11.12 -7.39
C THR A 33 -0.29 10.94 -8.91
N LYS A 34 -1.43 10.88 -9.62
CA LYS A 34 -1.50 10.61 -11.07
C LYS A 34 -0.67 9.38 -11.45
N GLU A 35 0.29 9.50 -12.35
CA GLU A 35 1.19 8.43 -12.80
C GLU A 35 2.33 8.11 -11.82
N THR A 36 2.50 8.89 -10.76
CA THR A 36 3.62 8.75 -9.82
C THR A 36 3.24 7.97 -8.57
N CYS A 37 4.26 7.42 -7.89
CA CYS A 37 4.12 6.84 -6.56
C CYS A 37 5.05 7.59 -5.60
N ILE A 38 4.63 7.70 -4.35
CA ILE A 38 5.37 8.40 -3.28
C ILE A 38 6.00 7.34 -2.37
N GLU A 39 7.28 7.51 -2.01
CA GLU A 39 7.95 6.62 -1.05
C GLU A 39 7.25 6.69 0.32
N ASP A 40 6.94 5.52 0.88
CA ASP A 40 6.12 5.39 2.09
C ASP A 40 6.76 4.39 3.08
N GLY A 41 8.09 4.47 3.19
CA GLY A 41 8.89 3.71 4.14
C GLY A 41 9.15 2.26 3.73
N THR A 42 9.37 1.40 4.72
CA THR A 42 9.65 -0.02 4.52
C THR A 42 8.72 -0.90 5.34
N LEU A 43 8.50 -2.12 4.86
CA LEU A 43 7.66 -3.12 5.52
C LEU A 43 8.21 -3.54 6.89
N GLN A 44 9.52 -3.38 7.15
CA GLN A 44 10.11 -3.72 8.44
C GLN A 44 9.80 -2.67 9.51
N ASP A 45 9.60 -1.42 9.09
CA ASP A 45 9.37 -0.30 10.01
C ASP A 45 7.88 -0.06 10.27
N MET A 46 6.99 -0.73 9.53
CA MET A 46 5.55 -0.52 9.58
C MET A 46 4.87 -1.55 10.49
N SER A 47 4.01 -1.08 11.39
CA SER A 47 3.17 -1.93 12.24
C SER A 47 2.01 -2.60 11.46
N ASN A 48 1.41 -3.62 12.06
CA ASN A 48 0.24 -4.27 11.46
C ASN A 48 -0.97 -3.32 11.36
N GLU A 49 -1.10 -2.40 12.31
CA GLU A 49 -2.14 -1.38 12.34
C GLU A 49 -1.95 -0.39 11.18
N GLU A 50 -0.73 0.09 10.97
CA GLU A 50 -0.38 0.94 9.82
C GLU A 50 -0.49 0.22 8.48
N LEU A 51 -0.39 -1.11 8.44
CA LEU A 51 -0.66 -1.87 7.22
C LEU A 51 -2.15 -2.02 6.94
N LYS A 52 -2.99 -2.07 7.99
CA LYS A 52 -4.46 -2.22 7.87
C LYS A 52 -5.17 -0.92 7.53
N GLU A 53 -4.60 0.23 7.90
CA GLU A 53 -5.16 1.55 7.61
C GLU A 53 -4.10 2.44 6.96
N CYS A 54 -4.46 3.13 5.87
CA CYS A 54 -3.61 4.11 5.23
C CYS A 54 -4.40 5.39 4.94
N GLN A 55 -3.99 6.51 5.56
CA GLN A 55 -4.62 7.83 5.38
C GLN A 55 -6.15 7.81 5.59
N GLY A 56 -6.62 7.12 6.64
CA GLY A 56 -8.06 6.99 6.94
C GLY A 56 -8.83 6.04 6.03
N LYS A 57 -8.15 5.23 5.21
CA LYS A 57 -8.75 4.21 4.35
C LYS A 57 -8.38 2.81 4.83
N ASP A 58 -9.35 1.92 4.83
CA ASP A 58 -9.20 0.54 5.32
C ASP A 58 -8.67 -0.40 4.24
N LEU A 59 -7.83 -1.35 4.63
CA LEU A 59 -7.37 -2.45 3.78
C LEU A 59 -8.57 -3.30 3.34
N VAL A 60 -8.72 -3.45 2.03
CA VAL A 60 -9.77 -4.29 1.42
C VAL A 60 -9.22 -5.44 0.59
N LEU A 61 -7.96 -5.35 0.14
CA LEU A 61 -7.29 -6.43 -0.59
C LEU A 61 -5.79 -6.45 -0.28
N ALA A 62 -5.28 -7.64 0.02
CA ALA A 62 -3.84 -7.91 0.10
C ALA A 62 -3.44 -8.79 -1.10
N VAL A 63 -2.43 -8.33 -1.84
CA VAL A 63 -1.90 -9.03 -3.02
C VAL A 63 -0.60 -9.73 -2.64
N TYR A 64 -0.56 -11.04 -2.84
CA TYR A 64 0.62 -11.86 -2.59
C TYR A 64 1.16 -12.47 -3.89
N SER A 65 2.48 -12.51 -4.02
CA SER A 65 3.17 -13.22 -5.11
C SER A 65 4.16 -14.25 -4.55
N GLN A 66 4.64 -15.14 -5.42
CA GLN A 66 5.78 -16.03 -5.10
C GLN A 66 7.14 -15.44 -5.48
N ILE A 67 7.15 -14.29 -6.18
CA ILE A 67 8.36 -13.67 -6.76
C ILE A 67 8.43 -12.19 -6.37
#